data_AF-A0A8J7MJT1-F1
#
_entry.id   AF-A0A8J7MJT1-F1
#
_cell.length_a   1.000
_cell.length_b   1.000
_cell.length_c   1.000
_cell.angle_alpha   90.00
_cell.angle_beta   90.00
_cell.angle_gamma   90.00
#
_symmetry.space_group_name_H-M   'P 1'
#
loop_
_entity.id
_entity.type
_entity.pdbx_description
1 polymer ?
#
loop_
_entity_poly.entity_id
_entity_poly.type
_entity_poly.pdbx_seq_one_letter_code
_entity_poly.pdbx_strand_id
1 'polypeptide(L)'
;VDDRGLDEMDNKILRTIVEHFDGGPVGLTTIATAVGEEAGTVEEVHEPYLIQQGYLKRTPRGREATIKAYEHLDIAPKHNNEGPQGSLF
;
A
#
# COMPACT_ATOMS: atom_id res chain seq x y z
N VAL A 1 2.64 16.30 5.47
CA VAL A 1 1.55 16.09 4.50
C VAL A 1 2.08 16.50 3.16
N ASP A 2 2.10 15.58 2.20
CA ASP A 2 2.57 15.84 0.84
C ASP A 2 1.50 16.50 -0.04
N ASP A 3 1.85 16.76 -1.31
CA ASP A 3 0.98 17.40 -2.30
C ASP A 3 -0.33 16.62 -2.56
N ARG A 4 -0.41 15.36 -2.13
CA ARG A 4 -1.58 14.49 -2.30
C ARG A 4 -2.36 14.29 -1.00
N GLY A 5 -1.95 14.91 0.11
CA GLY A 5 -2.65 14.83 1.39
C GLY A 5 -2.20 13.66 2.28
N LEU A 6 -1.16 12.91 1.90
CA LEU A 6 -0.63 11.80 2.72
C LEU A 6 0.34 12.35 3.75
N ASP A 7 0.22 11.88 4.99
CA ASP A 7 1.17 12.21 6.04
C ASP A 7 2.43 11.31 5.99
N GLU A 8 3.35 11.54 6.92
CA GLU A 8 4.59 10.75 6.97
C GLU A 8 4.32 9.28 7.31
N MET A 9 3.27 8.99 8.10
CA MET A 9 2.92 7.64 8.51
C MET A 9 2.25 6.88 7.37
N ASP A 10 1.36 7.53 6.63
CA ASP A 10 0.74 6.99 5.41
C ASP A 10 1.80 6.54 4.41
N ASN A 11 2.78 7.42 4.15
CA ASN A 11 3.90 7.13 3.26
C ASN A 11 4.79 6.01 3.78
N LYS A 12 5.00 5.94 5.10
CA LYS A 12 5.73 4.85 5.74
C LYS A 12 5.00 3.51 5.58
N ILE A 13 3.68 3.47 5.79
CA ILE A 13 2.84 2.27 5.60
C ILE A 13 2.94 1.77 4.17
N LEU A 14 2.70 2.65 3.18
CA LEU A 14 2.76 2.28 1.77
C LEU A 14 4.16 1.79 1.37
N ARG A 15 5.21 2.50 1.80
CA ARG A 15 6.60 2.14 1.52
C ARG A 15 6.97 0.79 2.13
N THR A 16 6.56 0.52 3.37
CA THR A 16 6.77 -0.77 4.01
C THR A 16 6.13 -1.90 3.20
N ILE A 17 4.87 -1.74 2.76
CA ILE A 17 4.19 -2.77 1.96
C ILE A 17 4.90 -3.00 0.62
N VAL A 18 5.29 -1.93 -0.06
CA VAL A 18 5.93 -1.98 -1.37
C VAL A 18 7.36 -2.55 -1.30
N GLU A 19 8.20 -2.05 -0.40
CA GLU A 19 9.63 -2.39 -0.35
C GLU A 19 9.90 -3.70 0.39
N HIS A 20 9.19 -3.98 1.48
CA HIS A 20 9.47 -5.12 2.35
C HIS A 20 8.65 -6.36 1.99
N PHE A 21 7.51 -6.17 1.33
CA PHE A 21 6.57 -7.25 1.03
C PHE A 21 6.20 -7.31 -0.45
N ASP A 22 6.95 -6.62 -1.32
CA ASP A 22 6.76 -6.61 -2.77
C ASP A 22 5.31 -6.28 -3.20
N GLY A 23 4.60 -5.46 -2.43
CA GLY A 23 3.21 -5.08 -2.69
C GLY A 23 2.15 -5.84 -1.92
N GLY A 24 2.53 -6.87 -1.15
CA GLY A 24 1.63 -7.68 -0.32
C GLY A 24 1.10 -8.94 -1.02
N PRO A 25 0.07 -9.61 -0.44
CA PRO A 25 -0.72 -9.23 0.73
C PRO A 25 -0.01 -9.36 2.08
N VAL A 26 -0.18 -8.36 2.95
CA VAL A 26 0.42 -8.30 4.30
C VAL A 26 -0.63 -8.15 5.39
N GLY A 27 -0.46 -8.84 6.53
CA GLY A 27 -1.33 -8.69 7.69
C GLY A 27 -1.21 -7.32 8.35
N LEU A 28 -2.31 -6.82 8.95
CA LEU A 28 -2.34 -5.54 9.67
C LEU A 28 -1.27 -5.46 10.75
N THR A 29 -1.18 -6.50 11.58
CA THR A 29 -0.25 -6.57 12.70
C THR A 29 1.20 -6.55 12.22
N THR A 30 1.48 -7.14 11.07
CA THR A 30 2.81 -7.12 10.45
C THR A 30 3.17 -5.72 9.95
N ILE A 31 2.24 -5.04 9.27
CA ILE A 31 2.44 -3.65 8.84
C ILE A 31 2.68 -2.76 10.05
N ALA A 32 1.79 -2.83 11.05
CA ALA A 32 1.87 -2.07 12.30
C ALA A 32 3.22 -2.28 13.01
N THR A 33 3.67 -3.53 13.13
CA THR A 33 4.98 -3.86 13.73
C THR A 33 6.13 -3.26 12.93
N ALA A 34 6.08 -3.33 11.60
CA ALA A 34 7.15 -2.83 10.74
C ALA A 34 7.23 -1.30 10.73
N VAL A 35 6.09 -0.60 10.86
CA VAL A 35 6.06 0.87 10.96
C VAL A 35 6.22 1.38 12.40
N GLY A 36 6.17 0.50 13.40
CA GLY A 36 6.30 0.84 14.82
C GLY A 36 5.07 1.55 15.37
N GLU A 37 3.89 1.21 14.87
CA GLU A 37 2.61 1.82 15.22
C GLU A 37 1.61 0.77 15.74
N GLU A 38 0.54 1.20 16.40
CA GLU A 38 -0.53 0.30 16.82
C GLU A 38 -1.40 -0.14 15.63
N ALA A 39 -1.74 -1.43 15.59
CA ALA A 39 -2.60 -1.99 14.54
C ALA A 39 -3.97 -1.28 14.44
N GLY A 40 -4.56 -0.91 15.58
CA GLY A 40 -5.82 -0.15 15.64
C GLY A 40 -5.68 1.22 15.00
N THR A 41 -4.60 1.96 15.34
CA THR A 41 -4.31 3.26 14.73
C THR A 41 -4.15 3.16 13.21
N VAL A 42 -3.43 2.16 12.70
CA VAL A 42 -3.29 1.94 11.26
C VAL A 42 -4.65 1.71 10.60
N GLU A 43 -5.51 0.86 11.16
CA GLU A 43 -6.84 0.54 10.59
C GLU A 43 -7.86 1.67 10.73
N GLU A 44 -7.85 2.40 11.83
CA GLU A 44 -8.88 3.39 12.14
C GLU A 44 -8.53 4.80 11.63
N VAL A 45 -7.24 5.14 11.59
CA VAL A 45 -6.77 6.50 11.24
C VAL A 45 -6.26 6.55 9.80
N HIS A 46 -5.40 5.61 9.39
CA HIS A 46 -4.67 5.70 8.12
C HIS A 46 -5.39 4.97 6.97
N GLU A 47 -5.83 3.73 7.18
CA GLU A 47 -6.48 2.92 6.15
C GLU A 47 -7.67 3.60 5.45
N PRO A 48 -8.58 4.32 6.14
CA PRO A 48 -9.75 4.90 5.48
C PRO A 48 -9.37 5.83 4.33
N TYR A 49 -8.36 6.66 4.53
CA TYR A 49 -7.86 7.58 3.51
C TYR A 49 -7.11 6.85 2.39
N LEU A 50 -6.20 5.95 2.77
CA LEU A 50 -5.40 5.16 1.81
C LEU A 50 -6.27 4.31 0.87
N ILE A 51 -7.33 3.72 1.40
CA ILE A 51 -8.30 2.93 0.62
C ILE A 51 -9.17 3.85 -0.25
N GLN A 52 -9.68 4.95 0.30
CA GLN A 52 -10.53 5.87 -0.45
C GLN A 52 -9.79 6.52 -1.63
N GLN A 53 -8.51 6.88 -1.43
CA GLN A 53 -7.66 7.39 -2.51
C GLN A 53 -7.16 6.29 -3.46
N GLY A 54 -7.38 5.02 -3.12
CA GLY A 54 -6.99 3.88 -3.95
C GLY A 54 -5.51 3.56 -3.92
N TYR A 55 -4.77 3.92 -2.88
CA TYR A 55 -3.38 3.51 -2.65
C TYR A 55 -3.28 2.10 -2.05
N LEU A 56 -4.28 1.73 -1.25
CA LEU A 56 -4.30 0.47 -0.51
C LEU A 56 -5.58 -0.31 -0.83
N LYS A 57 -5.46 -1.63 -0.93
CA LYS A 57 -6.59 -2.54 -1.09
C LYS A 57 -6.62 -3.54 0.05
N ARG A 58 -7.79 -3.69 0.68
CA ARG A 58 -8.05 -4.74 1.67
C ARG A 58 -8.48 -6.02 0.95
N THR A 59 -7.85 -7.13 1.29
CA THR A 59 -8.19 -8.48 0.83
C THR A 59 -8.36 -9.41 2.02
N PRO A 60 -9.00 -10.59 1.84
CA PRO A 60 -9.09 -11.58 2.92
C PRO A 60 -7.72 -12.07 3.42
N ARG A 61 -6.67 -11.95 2.60
CA ARG A 61 -5.31 -12.39 2.93
C ARG A 61 -4.47 -11.29 3.59
N GLY A 62 -4.87 -10.02 3.47
CA GLY A 62 -4.11 -8.90 3.99
C GLY A 62 -4.38 -7.59 3.25
N ARG A 63 -3.40 -6.70 3.28
CA ARG A 63 -3.39 -5.41 2.59
C ARG A 63 -2.42 -5.48 1.44
N GLU A 64 -2.84 -4.97 0.30
CA GLU A 64 -2.05 -4.92 -0.94
C GLU A 64 -1.91 -3.47 -1.38
N ALA A 65 -0.69 -3.08 -1.75
CA ALA A 65 -0.43 -1.78 -2.35
C ALA A 65 -0.89 -1.81 -3.82
N THR A 66 -1.61 -0.79 -4.25
CA THR A 66 -2.04 -0.66 -5.64
C THR A 66 -0.95 0.00 -6.48
N ILE A 67 -1.10 -0.05 -7.81
CA ILE A 67 -0.21 0.66 -8.75
C ILE A 67 -0.06 2.15 -8.38
N LYS A 68 -1.14 2.79 -7.90
CA LYS A 68 -1.11 4.19 -7.48
C LYS A 68 -0.13 4.45 -6.33
N ALA A 69 0.05 3.50 -5.41
CA ALA A 69 1.04 3.60 -4.34
C ALA A 69 2.48 3.50 -4.87
N TYR A 70 2.73 2.63 -5.83
CA TYR A 70 4.03 2.53 -6.51
C TYR A 70 4.39 3.83 -7.22
N GLU A 71 3.45 4.37 -8.02
CA GLU A 71 3.62 5.65 -8.71
C GLU A 71 3.81 6.82 -7.73
N HIS A 72 3.17 6.77 -6.56
CA HIS A 72 3.31 7.79 -5.55
C HIS A 72 4.69 7.78 -4.88
N LEU A 73 5.22 6.59 -4.60
CA LEU A 73 6.51 6.43 -3.95
C LEU A 73 7.68 6.55 -4.93
N ASP A 74 7.41 6.74 -6.22
CA ASP A 74 8.39 6.70 -7.31
C ASP A 74 9.17 5.38 -7.34
N ILE A 75 8.48 4.27 -7.01
CA ILE A 75 9.04 2.92 -6.99
C ILE A 75 8.49 2.17 -8.20
N ALA A 76 9.38 1.69 -9.07
CA ALA A 76 8.98 0.81 -10.14
C ALA A 76 8.40 -0.49 -9.55
N PRO A 77 7.18 -0.91 -9.93
CA PRO A 77 6.67 -2.20 -9.52
C PRO A 77 7.66 -3.27 -10.00
N LYS A 78 8.13 -4.11 -9.08
CA LYS A 78 8.99 -5.24 -9.45
C LYS A 78 8.16 -6.10 -10.40
N HIS A 79 8.58 -6.10 -11.66
CA HIS A 79 7.92 -6.79 -12.76
C HIS A 79 7.84 -8.29 -12.41
N ASN A 80 6.73 -8.74 -11.83
CA ASN A 80 6.32 -10.11 -12.04
C ASN A 80 5.84 -10.16 -13.48
N ASN A 81 6.49 -11.00 -14.30
CA ASN A 81 6.14 -11.25 -15.69
C ASN A 81 4.72 -11.82 -15.84
N GLU A 82 3.70 -10.98 -15.65
CA GLU A 82 2.34 -11.23 -16.10
C GLU A 82 2.09 -10.25 -17.23
N GLY A 83 2.06 -10.79 -18.45
CA GLY A 83 2.11 -10.05 -19.71
C GLY A 83 0.93 -9.10 -19.93
N PRO A 84 0.90 -8.43 -21.10
CA PRO A 84 -0.10 -7.42 -21.40
C PRO A 84 -1.46 -8.09 -21.59
N GLN A 85 -2.29 -8.12 -20.54
CA GLN A 85 -3.72 -8.39 -20.70
C GLN A 85 -4.43 -7.07 -20.94
N GLY A 86 -4.19 -6.54 -22.14
CA GLY A 86 -4.69 -5.25 -22.60
C GLY A 86 -4.78 -5.22 -24.12
N SER A 87 -5.64 -6.05 -24.70
CA SER A 87 -6.33 -5.69 -25.93
C SER A 87 -7.67 -6.40 -25.96
N LEU A 88 -8.71 -5.66 -25.62
CA LEU A 88 -10.07 -5.97 -26.06
C LEU A 88 -10.06 -6.00 -27.60
N PHE A 89 -10.50 -7.12 -28.16
CA PHE A 89 -11.22 -7.13 -29.43
C PHE A 89 -12.71 -7.00 -29.12
#